data_AF-X1RY26-F1
#
_entry.id   AF-X1RY26-F1
#
_cell.length_a   1.000
_cell.length_b   1.000
_cell.length_c   1.000
_cell.angle_alpha   90.00
_cell.angle_beta   90.00
_cell.angle_gamma   90.00
#
_symmetry.space_group_name_H-M   'P 1'
#
loop_
_entity.id
_entity.type
_entity.pdbx_description
1 polymer ?
#
loop_
_entity_poly.entity_id
_entity_poly.type
_entity_poly.pdbx_seq_one_letter_code
_entity_poly.pdbx_strand_id
1 'polypeptide(L)'
;MDINKIWKEADWPSEARQIIEGLKKFPDNSKIILILRHSQRNEPKDFDVDADLNLTPQGRKIAKIFGENLPKDKPIRIFHSKADRCRDTAEEIFNGFKEIGGEAVLKGNLIPLSRIGISLEFFLEENKKYDILKIFNRWTAGLYSPELWSPLTPYCQKAAE
;
A
#
# COMPACT_ATOMS: atom_id res chain seq x y z
N MET A 1 -7.91 -23.07 -10.49
CA MET A 1 -7.33 -22.53 -9.25
C MET A 1 -8.46 -22.02 -8.37
N ASP A 2 -8.60 -22.55 -7.16
CA ASP A 2 -9.67 -22.18 -6.24
C ASP A 2 -9.23 -20.99 -5.37
N ILE A 3 -9.78 -19.81 -5.67
CA ILE A 3 -9.44 -18.57 -4.97
C ILE A 3 -9.96 -18.58 -3.53
N ASN A 4 -11.10 -19.21 -3.27
CA ASN A 4 -11.65 -19.29 -1.92
C ASN A 4 -10.76 -20.15 -1.03
N LYS A 5 -10.23 -21.25 -1.58
CA LYS A 5 -9.21 -22.05 -0.91
C LYS A 5 -7.96 -21.24 -0.61
N ILE A 6 -7.45 -20.48 -1.58
CA ILE A 6 -6.28 -19.60 -1.39
C ILE A 6 -6.55 -18.58 -0.28
N TRP A 7 -7.70 -17.89 -0.33
CA TRP A 7 -8.06 -16.90 0.69
C TRP A 7 -8.12 -17.50 2.08
N LYS A 8 -8.58 -18.74 2.25
CA LYS A 8 -8.75 -19.37 3.56
C LYS A 8 -7.46 -20.01 4.09
N GLU A 9 -6.70 -20.67 3.22
CA GLU A 9 -5.67 -21.63 3.63
C GLU A 9 -4.25 -21.20 3.28
N ALA A 10 -4.05 -20.35 2.27
CA ALA A 10 -2.69 -19.95 1.90
C ALA A 10 -2.08 -19.03 2.97
N ASP A 11 -0.75 -19.02 3.06
CA ASP A 11 -0.02 -18.21 4.03
C ASP A 11 -0.02 -16.72 3.68
N TRP A 12 0.17 -16.39 2.40
CA TRP A 12 0.38 -15.02 1.97
C TRP A 12 -0.80 -14.03 2.14
N PRO A 13 -2.09 -14.43 2.21
CA PRO A 13 -3.20 -13.56 2.62
C PRO A 13 -3.48 -13.62 4.14
N SER A 14 -2.64 -14.27 4.95
CA SER A 14 -2.91 -14.45 6.39
C SER A 14 -3.01 -13.12 7.13
N GLU A 15 -2.14 -12.15 6.81
CA GLU A 15 -2.16 -10.82 7.38
C GLU A 15 -3.43 -10.06 6.99
N ALA A 16 -3.90 -10.24 5.75
CA ALA A 16 -5.15 -9.66 5.29
C ALA A 16 -6.35 -10.20 6.08
N ARG A 17 -6.39 -11.51 6.36
CA ARG A 17 -7.41 -12.12 7.23
C ARG A 17 -7.33 -11.58 8.66
N GLN A 18 -6.12 -11.44 9.21
CA GLN A 18 -5.92 -10.88 10.55
C GLN A 18 -6.38 -9.42 10.65
N ILE A 19 -6.16 -8.62 9.61
CA ILE A 19 -6.67 -7.24 9.54
C ILE A 19 -8.20 -7.25 9.61
N ILE A 20 -8.89 -8.08 8.82
CA ILE A 20 -10.36 -8.18 8.87
C ILE A 20 -10.84 -8.54 10.28
N GLU A 21 -10.23 -9.54 10.92
CA GLU A 21 -10.60 -9.91 12.29
C GLU A 21 -10.28 -8.83 13.33
N GLY A 22 -9.21 -8.06 13.11
CA GLY A 22 -8.86 -6.92 13.93
C GLY A 22 -9.86 -5.76 13.80
N LEU A 23 -10.30 -5.46 12.58
CA LEU A 23 -11.24 -4.37 12.30
C LEU A 23 -12.57 -4.53 13.03
N LYS A 24 -13.03 -5.77 13.24
CA LYS A 24 -14.26 -6.11 13.98
C LYS A 24 -14.18 -5.83 15.48
N LYS A 25 -12.97 -5.63 16.03
CA LYS A 25 -12.74 -5.41 17.47
C LYS A 25 -12.80 -3.93 17.87
N PHE A 26 -12.73 -3.02 16.91
CA PHE A 26 -12.82 -1.59 17.19
C PHE A 26 -14.28 -1.18 17.44
N PRO A 27 -14.54 -0.24 18.37
CA PRO A 27 -15.87 0.34 18.54
C PRO A 27 -16.46 0.88 17.23
N ASP A 28 -17.78 0.83 17.10
CA ASP A 28 -18.49 1.22 15.86
C ASP A 28 -18.22 2.66 15.44
N ASN A 29 -18.01 3.56 16.40
CA ASN A 29 -17.71 4.97 16.15
C ASN A 29 -16.21 5.27 15.91
N SER A 30 -15.35 4.26 15.90
CA SER A 30 -13.91 4.45 15.68
C SER A 30 -13.61 4.86 14.25
N LYS A 31 -12.79 5.90 14.10
CA LYS A 31 -12.15 6.26 12.82
C LYS A 31 -10.87 5.43 12.68
N ILE A 32 -10.76 4.68 11.60
CA ILE A 32 -9.64 3.78 11.35
C ILE A 32 -8.89 4.27 10.11
N ILE A 33 -7.57 4.36 10.22
CA ILE A 33 -6.67 4.54 9.08
C ILE A 33 -5.95 3.21 8.88
N LEU A 34 -6.05 2.67 7.67
CA LEU A 34 -5.43 1.41 7.30
C LEU A 34 -4.39 1.67 6.20
N ILE A 35 -3.13 1.34 6.48
CA ILE A 35 -2.04 1.41 5.50
C ILE A 35 -1.78 -0.01 5.03
N LEU A 36 -2.10 -0.28 3.76
CA LEU A 36 -1.98 -1.60 3.15
C LEU A 36 -0.86 -1.62 2.12
N ARG A 37 -0.09 -2.73 2.12
CA ARG A 37 0.70 -3.11 0.97
C ARG A 37 -0.22 -3.59 -0.15
N HIS A 38 0.18 -3.37 -1.40
CA HIS A 38 -0.53 -3.91 -2.56
C HIS A 38 -0.64 -5.44 -2.50
N SER A 39 -1.62 -6.00 -3.20
CA SER A 39 -1.81 -7.45 -3.32
C SER A 39 -0.69 -8.12 -4.14
N GLN A 40 -0.79 -9.43 -4.32
CA GLN A 40 0.23 -10.24 -4.98
C GLN A 40 0.50 -9.78 -6.43
N ARG A 41 1.79 -9.67 -6.76
CA ARG A 41 2.32 -9.44 -8.12
C ARG A 41 3.42 -10.46 -8.42
N ASN A 42 3.84 -10.55 -9.67
CA ASN A 42 5.08 -11.24 -10.00
C ASN A 42 6.26 -10.45 -9.43
N GLU A 43 7.20 -11.14 -8.80
CA GLU A 43 8.45 -10.50 -8.37
C GLU A 43 9.34 -10.27 -9.59
N PRO A 44 9.96 -9.09 -9.71
CA PRO A 44 10.85 -8.84 -10.81
C PRO A 44 12.09 -9.73 -10.63
N LYS A 45 12.67 -10.20 -11.73
CA LYS A 45 14.07 -10.63 -11.69
C LYS A 45 14.94 -9.37 -11.58
N ASP A 46 16.09 -9.46 -10.93
CA ASP A 46 16.91 -8.29 -10.59
C ASP A 46 17.12 -7.36 -11.81
N PHE A 47 16.80 -6.07 -11.63
CA PHE A 47 16.94 -4.99 -12.62
C PHE A 47 16.17 -5.16 -13.94
N ASP A 48 15.13 -6.01 -13.97
CA ASP A 48 14.24 -6.10 -15.11
C ASP A 48 13.33 -4.86 -15.20
N VAL A 49 13.73 -3.91 -16.06
CA VAL A 49 12.99 -2.69 -16.36
C VAL A 49 11.67 -2.94 -17.08
N ASP A 50 11.51 -4.12 -17.68
CA ASP A 50 10.31 -4.54 -18.39
C ASP A 50 9.43 -5.49 -17.55
N ALA A 51 9.80 -5.74 -16.29
CA ALA A 51 9.02 -6.62 -15.41
C ALA A 51 7.58 -6.12 -15.31
N ASP A 52 6.62 -7.04 -15.53
CA ASP A 52 5.22 -6.77 -15.22
C ASP A 52 5.04 -6.63 -13.71
N LEU A 53 5.07 -5.38 -13.24
CA LEU A 53 4.88 -5.04 -11.84
C LEU A 53 3.41 -4.94 -11.45
N ASN A 54 2.47 -5.29 -12.33
CA ASN A 54 1.03 -5.31 -12.04
C ASN A 54 0.64 -6.49 -11.15
N LEU A 55 -0.58 -6.45 -10.63
CA LEU A 55 -1.11 -7.58 -9.87
C LEU A 55 -1.25 -8.83 -10.73
N THR A 56 -0.98 -9.99 -10.14
CA THR A 56 -1.35 -11.26 -10.78
C THR A 56 -2.88 -11.39 -10.83
N PRO A 57 -3.44 -12.24 -11.72
CA PRO A 57 -4.87 -12.54 -11.70
C PRO A 57 -5.37 -13.05 -10.33
N GLN A 58 -4.50 -13.75 -9.58
CA GLN A 58 -4.78 -14.19 -8.21
C GLN A 58 -4.78 -13.00 -7.24
N GLY A 59 -3.80 -12.11 -7.33
CA GLY A 59 -3.70 -10.90 -6.51
C GLY A 59 -4.93 -10.00 -6.63
N ARG A 60 -5.44 -9.80 -7.86
CA ARG A 60 -6.68 -9.04 -8.11
C ARG A 60 -7.88 -9.64 -7.39
N LYS A 61 -8.11 -10.94 -7.58
CA LYS A 61 -9.27 -11.62 -6.97
C LYS A 61 -9.21 -11.62 -5.44
N ILE A 62 -8.02 -11.76 -4.86
CA ILE A 62 -7.85 -11.70 -3.40
C ILE A 62 -8.03 -10.28 -2.86
N ALA A 63 -7.60 -9.23 -3.59
CA ALA A 63 -7.88 -7.85 -3.22
C ALA A 63 -9.39 -7.57 -3.22
N LYS A 64 -10.11 -8.12 -4.21
CA LYS A 64 -11.58 -8.05 -4.24
C LYS A 64 -12.22 -8.74 -3.03
N ILE A 65 -11.81 -9.97 -2.73
CA ILE A 65 -12.31 -10.71 -1.55
C ILE A 65 -12.01 -9.97 -0.25
N PHE A 66 -10.84 -9.33 -0.13
CA PHE A 66 -10.54 -8.49 1.03
C PHE A 66 -11.58 -7.37 1.16
N GLY A 67 -11.92 -6.68 0.06
CA GLY A 67 -12.99 -5.68 0.02
C GLY A 67 -14.36 -6.24 0.44
N GLU A 68 -14.73 -7.42 -0.05
CA GLU A 68 -15.98 -8.13 0.31
C GLU A 68 -16.05 -8.54 1.79
N ASN A 69 -14.92 -8.55 2.51
CA ASN A 69 -14.85 -8.92 3.92
C ASN A 69 -14.69 -7.72 4.86
N LEU A 70 -14.59 -6.49 4.34
CA LEU A 70 -14.53 -5.28 5.16
C LEU A 70 -15.88 -5.02 5.87
N PRO A 71 -15.89 -4.36 7.04
CA PRO A 71 -17.14 -4.00 7.74
C PRO A 71 -18.01 -3.04 6.90
N LYS A 72 -19.11 -3.56 6.33
CA LYS A 72 -19.97 -2.82 5.38
C LYS A 72 -20.61 -1.55 5.96
N ASP A 73 -20.86 -1.52 7.27
CA ASP A 73 -21.56 -0.43 7.95
C ASP A 73 -20.64 0.78 8.23
N LYS A 74 -19.39 0.74 7.79
CA LYS A 74 -18.42 1.83 7.89
C LYS A 74 -18.09 2.36 6.49
N PRO A 75 -18.51 3.58 6.11
CA PRO A 75 -18.11 4.18 4.85
C PRO A 75 -16.60 4.33 4.73
N ILE A 76 -16.03 3.96 3.59
CA ILE A 76 -14.57 3.97 3.37
C ILE A 76 -14.15 4.97 2.30
N ARG A 77 -12.96 5.54 2.48
CA ARG A 77 -12.27 6.35 1.47
C ARG A 77 -10.97 5.64 1.13
N ILE A 78 -10.78 5.35 -0.15
CA ILE A 78 -9.63 4.57 -0.61
C ILE A 78 -8.70 5.50 -1.39
N PHE A 79 -7.43 5.50 -0.98
CA PHE A 79 -6.33 6.19 -1.64
C PHE A 79 -5.28 5.15 -2.03
N HIS A 80 -4.49 5.45 -3.07
CA HIS A 80 -3.39 4.57 -3.49
C HIS A 80 -2.15 5.37 -3.88
N SER A 81 -1.00 4.70 -4.01
CA SER A 81 0.19 5.30 -4.61
C SER A 81 0.08 5.29 -6.14
N LYS A 82 0.95 6.03 -6.84
CA LYS A 82 0.97 6.08 -8.31
C LYS A 82 1.25 4.74 -9.00
N ALA A 83 1.76 3.74 -8.29
CA ALA A 83 2.10 2.46 -8.90
C ALA A 83 0.84 1.70 -9.35
N ASP A 84 0.86 1.13 -10.55
CA ASP A 84 -0.32 0.46 -11.14
C ASP A 84 -0.86 -0.67 -10.24
N ARG A 85 0.01 -1.52 -9.68
CA ARG A 85 -0.38 -2.54 -8.67
C ARG A 85 -1.13 -1.99 -7.46
N CYS A 86 -0.79 -0.78 -7.02
CA CYS A 86 -1.45 -0.14 -5.88
C CYS A 86 -2.82 0.39 -6.30
N ARG A 87 -2.92 0.98 -7.51
CA ARG A 87 -4.20 1.36 -8.11
C ARG A 87 -5.11 0.14 -8.26
N ASP A 88 -4.61 -0.93 -8.89
CA ASP A 88 -5.34 -2.18 -9.09
C ASP A 88 -5.85 -2.76 -7.75
N THR A 89 -4.99 -2.80 -6.72
CA THR A 89 -5.41 -3.29 -5.40
C THR A 89 -6.55 -2.44 -4.85
N ALA A 90 -6.44 -1.11 -4.93
CA ALA A 90 -7.46 -0.19 -4.45
C ALA A 90 -8.79 -0.31 -5.22
N GLU A 91 -8.72 -0.47 -6.54
CA GLU A 91 -9.90 -0.66 -7.41
C GLU A 91 -10.61 -1.98 -7.11
N GLU A 92 -9.88 -3.08 -6.93
CA GLU A 92 -10.49 -4.37 -6.60
C GLU A 92 -11.12 -4.37 -5.20
N ILE A 93 -10.46 -3.77 -4.20
CA ILE A 93 -11.04 -3.58 -2.86
C ILE A 93 -12.32 -2.73 -2.95
N PHE A 94 -12.28 -1.63 -3.71
CA PHE A 94 -13.44 -0.77 -3.94
C PHE A 94 -14.59 -1.58 -4.54
N ASN A 95 -14.34 -2.35 -5.60
CA ASN A 95 -15.35 -3.15 -6.28
C ASN A 95 -15.94 -4.22 -5.34
N GLY A 96 -15.11 -4.96 -4.61
CA GLY A 96 -15.57 -5.97 -3.66
C GLY A 96 -16.42 -5.38 -2.52
N PHE A 97 -16.01 -4.22 -2.00
CA PHE A 97 -16.79 -3.54 -0.96
C PHE A 97 -18.13 -2.99 -1.48
N LYS A 98 -18.15 -2.46 -2.71
CA LYS A 98 -19.38 -2.02 -3.37
C LYS A 98 -20.34 -3.18 -3.63
N GLU A 99 -19.82 -4.36 -3.98
CA GLU A 99 -20.63 -5.55 -4.28
C GLU A 99 -21.43 -6.06 -3.07
N ILE A 100 -20.88 -5.95 -1.86
CA ILE A 100 -21.59 -6.27 -0.61
C ILE A 100 -22.50 -5.13 -0.11
N GLY A 101 -22.66 -4.07 -0.91
CA GLY A 101 -23.51 -2.91 -0.58
C GLY A 101 -22.83 -1.82 0.25
N GLY A 102 -21.51 -1.87 0.43
CA GLY A 102 -20.76 -0.86 1.18
C GLY A 102 -20.75 0.52 0.51
N GLU A 103 -20.62 1.56 1.34
CA GLU A 103 -20.41 2.93 0.87
C GLU A 103 -18.91 3.23 0.75
N ALA A 104 -18.42 3.44 -0.48
CA ALA A 104 -17.02 3.75 -0.72
C ALA A 104 -16.84 4.90 -1.70
N VAL A 105 -15.73 5.62 -1.55
CA VAL A 105 -15.23 6.58 -2.52
C VAL A 105 -13.77 6.28 -2.84
N LEU A 106 -13.48 6.04 -4.12
CA LEU A 106 -12.11 5.96 -4.62
C LEU A 106 -11.58 7.38 -4.85
N LYS A 107 -10.66 7.84 -3.99
CA LYS A 107 -10.09 9.20 -4.03
C LYS A 107 -8.88 9.32 -4.97
N GLY A 108 -8.33 8.19 -5.40
CA GLY A 108 -7.20 8.13 -6.32
C GLY A 108 -5.86 8.28 -5.62
N ASN A 109 -4.89 8.86 -6.34
CA ASN A 109 -3.51 8.90 -5.89
C ASN A 109 -3.29 9.87 -4.72
N LEU A 110 -2.65 9.38 -3.65
CA LEU A 110 -2.16 10.17 -2.53
C LEU A 110 -0.62 10.22 -2.59
N ILE A 111 -0.08 11.40 -2.92
CA ILE A 111 1.36 11.60 -3.19
C ILE A 111 2.27 11.08 -2.06
N PRO A 112 1.98 11.33 -0.77
CA PRO A 112 2.78 10.78 0.33
C PRO A 112 2.93 9.25 0.32
N LEU A 113 2.02 8.49 -0.30
CA LEU A 113 2.13 7.04 -0.43
C LEU A 113 3.14 6.60 -1.52
N SER A 114 3.67 7.54 -2.30
CA SER A 114 4.52 7.26 -3.47
C SER A 114 5.93 7.83 -3.38
N ARG A 115 6.17 8.78 -2.48
CA ARG A 115 7.43 9.53 -2.40
C ARG A 115 7.73 9.92 -0.96
N ILE A 116 9.01 10.00 -0.64
CA ILE A 116 9.55 10.45 0.66
C ILE A 116 10.26 11.80 0.55
N GLY A 117 9.88 12.63 -0.45
CA GLY A 117 10.40 13.99 -0.61
C GLY A 117 11.82 14.09 -1.18
N ILE A 118 12.25 13.09 -1.94
CA ILE A 118 13.59 12.95 -2.54
C ILE A 118 13.49 12.84 -4.08
N SER A 119 14.50 13.33 -4.81
CA SER A 119 14.58 13.12 -6.26
C SER A 119 14.93 11.65 -6.60
N LEU A 120 14.33 11.12 -7.67
CA LEU A 120 14.61 9.74 -8.10
C LEU A 120 16.10 9.55 -8.43
N GLU A 121 16.72 10.52 -9.08
CA GLU A 121 18.14 10.49 -9.44
C GLU A 121 19.04 10.36 -8.21
N PHE A 122 18.85 11.22 -7.19
CA PHE A 122 19.65 11.15 -5.97
C PHE A 122 19.43 9.83 -5.22
N PHE A 123 18.17 9.35 -5.16
CA PHE A 123 17.87 8.07 -4.54
C PHE A 123 18.56 6.90 -5.26
N LEU A 124 18.57 6.88 -6.60
CA LEU A 124 19.25 5.85 -7.38
C LEU A 124 20.77 5.87 -7.15
N GLU A 125 21.38 7.05 -7.07
CA GLU A 125 22.82 7.18 -6.76
C GLU A 125 23.18 6.70 -5.35
N GLU A 126 22.33 6.96 -4.35
CA GLU A 126 22.55 6.43 -3.00
C GLU A 126 22.29 4.93 -2.92
N ASN A 127 21.32 4.40 -3.66
CA ASN A 127 21.01 2.97 -3.73
C ASN A 127 22.10 2.14 -4.43
N LYS A 128 23.00 2.76 -5.19
CA LYS A 128 24.24 2.12 -5.67
C LYS A 128 25.29 1.94 -4.56
N LYS A 129 25.23 2.74 -3.49
CA LYS A 129 26.25 2.79 -2.42
C LYS A 129 25.79 2.07 -1.15
N TYR A 130 24.50 2.12 -0.86
CA TYR A 130 23.92 1.67 0.39
C TYR A 130 22.61 0.94 0.13
N ASP A 131 22.28 -0.05 0.96
CA ASP A 131 20.94 -0.61 0.99
C ASP A 131 19.92 0.41 1.51
N ILE A 132 18.63 0.17 1.22
CA ILE A 132 17.55 1.10 1.52
C ILE A 132 17.43 1.45 3.01
N LEU A 133 17.72 0.50 3.90
CA LEU A 133 17.64 0.72 5.35
C LEU A 133 18.76 1.66 5.80
N LYS A 134 19.97 1.48 5.26
CA LYS A 134 21.10 2.36 5.52
C LYS A 134 20.88 3.76 4.94
N ILE A 135 20.31 3.88 3.75
CA ILE A 135 19.90 5.20 3.21
C ILE A 135 18.92 5.88 4.16
N PHE A 136 17.88 5.15 4.62
CA PHE A 136 16.90 5.70 5.54
C PHE A 136 17.53 6.14 6.88
N ASN A 137 18.41 5.31 7.47
CA ASN A 137 19.11 5.66 8.71
C ASN A 137 20.03 6.88 8.56
N ARG A 138 20.66 7.05 7.39
CA ARG A 138 21.47 8.24 7.09
C ARG A 138 20.59 9.49 6.98
N TRP A 139 19.41 9.36 6.37
CA TRP A 139 18.44 10.45 6.30
C TRP A 139 17.93 10.86 7.68
N THR A 140 17.55 9.88 8.52
CA THR A 140 17.05 10.16 9.88
C THR A 140 18.11 10.78 10.78
N ALA A 141 19.38 10.44 10.56
CA ALA A 141 20.54 11.04 11.23
C ALA A 141 20.92 12.44 10.70
N GLY A 142 20.23 12.96 9.68
CA GLY A 142 20.50 14.28 9.10
C GLY A 142 21.79 14.36 8.28
N LEU A 143 22.28 13.22 7.74
CA LEU A 143 23.51 13.18 6.97
C LEU A 143 23.36 13.63 5.50
N TYR A 144 22.14 13.95 5.07
CA TYR A 144 21.85 14.48 3.74
C TYR A 144 21.55 15.97 3.80
N SER A 145 22.00 16.71 2.78
CA SER A 145 21.71 18.14 2.65
C SER A 145 20.19 18.36 2.58
N PRO A 146 19.63 19.32 3.34
CA PRO A 146 18.22 19.70 3.24
C PRO A 146 17.75 20.09 1.84
N GLU A 147 18.66 20.55 0.98
CA GLU A 147 18.38 20.89 -0.43
C GLU A 147 18.15 19.65 -1.30
N LEU A 148 18.79 18.53 -0.96
CA LEU A 148 18.66 17.26 -1.68
C LEU A 148 17.52 16.41 -1.13
N TRP A 149 17.36 16.43 0.20
CA TRP A 149 16.32 15.68 0.88
C TRP A 149 15.90 16.42 2.16
N SER A 150 14.65 16.89 2.20
CA SER A 150 14.12 17.57 3.37
C SER A 150 14.31 16.74 4.64
N PRO A 151 14.74 17.33 5.76
CA PRO A 151 14.88 16.59 7.01
C PRO A 151 13.56 15.90 7.40
N LEU A 152 13.68 14.71 8.01
CA LEU A 152 12.53 13.84 8.29
C LEU A 152 11.44 14.55 9.10
N THR A 153 11.80 15.25 10.18
CA THR A 153 10.81 15.88 11.08
C THR A 153 9.97 16.95 10.35
N PRO A 154 10.56 17.97 9.69
CA PRO A 154 9.80 18.90 8.84
C PRO A 154 8.97 18.22 7.75
N TYR A 155 9.50 17.18 7.12
CA TYR A 155 8.78 16.43 6.10
C TYR A 155 7.51 15.78 6.67
N CYS A 156 7.62 15.10 7.82
CA CYS A 156 6.50 14.46 8.49
C CYS A 156 5.46 15.47 8.97
N GLN A 157 5.88 16.64 9.48
CA GLN A 157 4.97 17.71 9.89
C GLN A 157 4.15 18.21 8.70
N LYS A 158 4.82 18.56 7.59
CA LYS A 158 4.15 19.02 6.37
C LYS A 158 3.22 17.99 5.76
N ALA A 159 3.55 16.69 5.87
CA ALA A 159 2.70 15.62 5.35
C ALA A 159 1.44 15.36 6.21
N ALA A 160 1.40 15.86 7.45
CA ALA A 160 0.27 15.72 8.36
C ALA A 160 -0.72 16.90 8.30
N GLU A 161 -0.34 18.00 7.65
CA GLU A 161 -1.20 19.16 7.34
C GLU A 161 -2.12 18.89 6.14
#